data_AF-A0A9E2LL63-F1
#
_entry.id   AF-A0A9E2LL63-F1
#
_cell.length_a   1.000
_cell.length_b   1.000
_cell.length_c   1.000
_cell.angle_alpha   90.00
_cell.angle_beta   90.00
_cell.angle_gamma   90.00
#
_symmetry.space_group_name_H-M   'P 1'
#
loop_
_entity.id
_entity.type
_entity.pdbx_description
1 polymer ?
#
loop_
_entity_poly.entity_id
_entity_poly.type
_entity_poly.pdbx_seq_one_letter_code
_entity_poly.pdbx_strand_id
1 'polypeptide(L)'
;MLFINKKRVDVERIMIDFIEGKISFEDFFIEYKNNEKIIFYIQKEALKNNSWYYKIEDLDKMDLSRLKVRSGFATTIMHYLDTRKINYSLDNKDIKTYRELSKYLPAWLDFDDCDIIHNVINSIEENQSQTNKRKEIRDMLLSIFKYEKRPPRWLQNPEWPIVDGKPALFISQDGDPNDLTKDVITYFFSDVASNEKIIVVQTI
;
A
#
# COMPACT_ATOMS: atom_id res chain seq x y z
N MET A 1 1.21 31.73 23.95
CA MET A 1 0.86 30.29 23.93
C MET A 1 -0.42 29.94 23.16
N LEU A 2 -1.37 30.87 22.91
CA LEU A 2 -2.66 30.57 22.27
C LEU A 2 -2.61 30.30 20.74
N PHE A 3 -1.70 30.94 20.00
CA PHE A 3 -1.61 30.81 18.53
C PHE A 3 -1.11 29.44 18.05
N ILE A 4 -0.30 28.74 18.85
CA ILE A 4 0.20 27.41 18.52
C ILE A 4 -0.94 26.38 18.60
N ASN A 5 -1.87 26.57 19.54
CA ASN A 5 -2.99 25.65 19.75
C ASN A 5 -4.04 25.76 18.64
N LYS A 6 -4.39 26.99 18.20
CA LYS A 6 -5.39 27.19 17.13
C LYS A 6 -4.93 26.57 15.80
N LYS A 7 -3.70 26.86 15.38
CA LYS A 7 -3.12 26.31 14.14
C LYS A 7 -2.90 24.79 14.16
N ARG A 8 -2.85 24.17 15.36
CA ARG A 8 -2.73 22.71 15.50
C ARG A 8 -4.08 22.02 15.38
N VAL A 9 -5.12 22.62 15.95
CA VAL A 9 -6.52 22.18 15.79
C VAL A 9 -6.93 22.17 14.31
N ASP A 10 -6.45 23.15 13.53
CA ASP A 10 -6.73 23.21 12.08
C ASP A 10 -6.07 22.04 11.30
N VAL A 11 -4.85 21.63 11.69
CA VAL A 11 -4.13 20.49 11.08
C VAL A 11 -4.79 19.16 11.43
N GLU A 12 -5.10 18.95 12.71
CA GLU A 12 -5.79 17.74 13.17
C GLU A 12 -7.18 17.62 12.51
N ARG A 13 -7.87 18.74 12.29
CA ARG A 13 -9.15 18.77 11.57
C ARG A 13 -9.04 18.24 10.14
N ILE A 14 -8.08 18.72 9.36
CA ILE A 14 -7.88 18.26 7.97
C ILE A 14 -7.61 16.74 7.93
N MET A 15 -6.76 16.25 8.84
CA MET A 15 -6.48 14.82 8.97
C MET A 15 -7.72 14.00 9.33
N ILE A 16 -8.51 14.47 10.32
CA ILE A 16 -9.76 13.81 10.73
C ILE A 16 -10.76 13.82 9.57
N ASP A 17 -10.96 14.95 8.92
CA ASP A 17 -11.94 15.08 7.83
C ASP A 17 -11.58 14.15 6.65
N PHE A 18 -10.31 13.88 6.40
CA PHE A 18 -9.87 12.86 5.43
C PHE A 18 -10.22 11.43 5.88
N ILE A 19 -9.90 11.05 7.13
CA ILE A 19 -10.20 9.71 7.66
C ILE A 19 -11.71 9.45 7.77
N GLU A 20 -12.48 10.49 8.09
CA GLU A 20 -13.95 10.48 8.15
C GLU A 20 -14.60 10.56 6.76
N GLY A 21 -13.81 10.69 5.68
CA GLY A 21 -14.32 10.74 4.32
C GLY A 21 -15.10 12.00 3.96
N LYS A 22 -14.90 13.10 4.69
CA LYS A 22 -15.53 14.40 4.41
C LYS A 22 -14.79 15.20 3.33
N ILE A 23 -13.51 14.91 3.13
CA ILE A 23 -12.72 15.42 2.00
C ILE A 23 -12.16 14.24 1.20
N SER A 24 -11.98 14.45 -0.10
CA SER A 24 -11.39 13.46 -0.99
C SER A 24 -9.89 13.28 -0.67
N PHE A 25 -9.28 12.21 -1.21
CA PHE A 25 -7.83 12.07 -1.09
C PHE A 25 -7.10 13.18 -1.84
N GLU A 26 -7.62 13.59 -2.99
CA GLU A 26 -7.05 14.66 -3.82
C GLU A 26 -7.05 16.00 -3.08
N ASP A 27 -8.17 16.34 -2.44
CA ASP A 27 -8.29 17.56 -1.62
C ASP A 27 -7.36 17.50 -0.41
N PHE A 28 -7.32 16.35 0.28
CA PHE A 28 -6.38 16.14 1.38
C PHE A 28 -4.92 16.27 0.91
N PHE A 29 -4.59 15.73 -0.26
CA PHE A 29 -3.23 15.73 -0.79
C PHE A 29 -2.76 17.13 -1.19
N ILE A 30 -3.66 17.97 -1.70
CA ILE A 30 -3.41 19.41 -1.93
C ILE A 30 -3.07 20.09 -0.60
N GLU A 31 -3.87 19.88 0.44
CA GLU A 31 -3.60 20.44 1.77
C GLU A 31 -2.29 19.91 2.36
N TYR A 32 -2.03 18.61 2.23
CA TYR A 32 -0.80 17.96 2.67
C TYR A 32 0.42 18.61 2.02
N LYS A 33 0.42 18.82 0.69
CA LYS A 33 1.52 19.45 -0.03
C LYS A 33 1.76 20.91 0.34
N ASN A 34 0.70 21.64 0.67
CA ASN A 34 0.78 23.08 0.94
C ASN A 34 0.95 23.42 2.43
N ASN A 35 0.99 22.42 3.31
CA ASN A 35 1.03 22.63 4.76
C ASN A 35 2.21 21.87 5.40
N GLU A 36 3.31 22.58 5.60
CA GLU A 36 4.56 22.06 6.20
C GLU A 36 4.33 21.34 7.54
N LYS A 37 3.30 21.72 8.31
CA LYS A 37 3.00 21.05 9.59
C LYS A 37 2.37 19.68 9.40
N ILE A 38 1.48 19.52 8.42
CA ILE A 38 0.88 18.22 8.10
C ILE A 38 2.00 17.27 7.68
N ILE A 39 2.88 17.73 6.78
CA ILE A 39 4.07 17.00 6.33
C ILE A 39 4.94 16.59 7.52
N PHE A 40 5.34 17.55 8.35
CA PHE A 40 6.20 17.29 9.52
C PHE A 40 5.60 16.24 10.46
N TYR A 41 4.30 16.33 10.76
CA TYR A 41 3.64 15.40 11.67
C TYR A 41 3.49 13.99 11.10
N ILE A 42 3.09 13.87 9.83
CA ILE A 42 2.95 12.58 9.17
C ILE A 42 4.30 11.91 9.00
N GLN A 43 5.32 12.62 8.51
CA GLN A 43 6.67 12.06 8.35
C GLN A 43 7.28 11.62 9.66
N LYS A 44 7.14 12.43 10.73
CA LYS A 44 7.64 12.06 12.05
C LYS A 44 6.97 10.78 12.57
N GLU A 45 5.65 10.66 12.38
CA GLU A 45 4.92 9.46 12.82
C GLU A 45 5.30 8.25 11.95
N ALA A 46 5.52 8.45 10.65
CA ALA A 46 5.85 7.37 9.75
C ALA A 46 7.24 6.78 10.03
N LEU A 47 8.24 7.64 10.25
CA LEU A 47 9.58 7.24 10.70
C LEU A 47 9.54 6.47 12.02
N LYS A 48 8.73 6.93 12.98
CA LYS A 48 8.61 6.31 14.30
C LYS A 48 8.01 4.90 14.23
N ASN A 49 7.03 4.68 13.36
CA ASN A 49 6.29 3.41 13.30
C ASN A 49 6.79 2.49 12.18
N ASN A 50 7.88 2.85 11.50
CA ASN A 50 8.33 2.20 10.27
C ASN A 50 7.16 1.97 9.29
N SER A 51 6.21 2.93 9.26
CA SER A 51 5.06 2.85 8.37
C SER A 51 5.47 3.32 6.99
N TRP A 52 4.64 3.01 5.99
CA TRP A 52 4.78 3.58 4.66
C TRP A 52 4.97 5.10 4.77
N TYR A 53 6.16 5.56 4.41
CA TYR A 53 6.48 6.97 4.35
C TYR A 53 7.06 7.22 2.98
N TYR A 54 6.58 8.28 2.37
CA TYR A 54 7.16 8.77 1.15
C TYR A 54 7.93 10.02 1.48
N LYS A 55 9.17 10.10 0.98
CA LYS A 55 9.94 11.34 1.02
C LYS A 55 9.14 12.39 0.24
N ILE A 56 9.23 13.65 0.65
CA ILE A 56 8.53 14.76 -0.05
C ILE A 56 8.89 14.76 -1.54
N GLU A 57 10.16 14.44 -1.84
CA GLU A 57 10.75 14.33 -3.17
C GLU A 57 10.11 13.25 -4.06
N ASP A 58 9.40 12.29 -3.46
CA ASP A 58 8.74 11.18 -4.16
C ASP A 58 7.22 11.37 -4.27
N LEU A 59 6.65 12.44 -3.68
CA LEU A 59 5.22 12.75 -3.74
C LEU A 59 4.70 12.95 -5.16
N ASP A 60 5.52 13.52 -6.04
CA ASP A 60 5.15 13.77 -7.44
C ASP A 60 5.26 12.52 -8.33
N LYS A 61 5.90 11.45 -7.84
CA LYS A 61 6.07 10.18 -8.57
C LYS A 61 4.98 9.17 -8.22
N MET A 62 4.09 9.51 -7.31
CA MET A 62 3.03 8.60 -6.86
C MET A 62 1.90 8.52 -7.86
N ASP A 63 1.45 7.30 -8.08
CA ASP A 63 0.13 7.09 -8.62
C ASP A 63 -0.93 7.22 -7.52
N LEU A 64 -1.54 8.40 -7.44
CA LEU A 64 -2.58 8.72 -6.46
C LEU A 64 -3.88 7.92 -6.69
N SER A 65 -4.06 7.31 -7.87
CA SER A 65 -5.22 6.48 -8.17
C SER A 65 -5.20 5.14 -7.41
N ARG A 66 -4.03 4.68 -6.98
CA ARG A 66 -3.86 3.42 -6.24
C ARG A 66 -4.46 3.52 -4.84
N LEU A 67 -5.40 2.62 -4.51
CA LEU A 67 -6.05 2.60 -3.19
C LEU A 67 -5.04 2.37 -2.07
N LYS A 68 -3.90 1.72 -2.36
CA LYS A 68 -2.83 1.51 -1.41
C LYS A 68 -2.12 2.77 -1.01
N VAL A 69 -1.83 3.64 -1.98
CA VAL A 69 -1.20 4.92 -1.70
C VAL A 69 -2.10 5.69 -0.74
N ARG A 70 -3.39 5.80 -1.09
CA ARG A 70 -4.43 6.46 -0.29
C ARG A 70 -4.54 5.87 1.12
N SER A 71 -4.54 4.53 1.22
CA SER A 71 -4.63 3.82 2.50
C SER A 71 -3.34 3.85 3.32
N GLY A 72 -2.19 4.02 2.69
CA GLY A 72 -0.89 4.23 3.33
C GLY A 72 -0.89 5.54 4.11
N PHE A 73 -1.27 6.64 3.45
CA PHE A 73 -1.43 7.95 4.11
C PHE A 73 -2.40 7.87 5.29
N ALA A 74 -3.56 7.26 5.06
CA ALA A 74 -4.55 7.06 6.12
C ALA A 74 -4.02 6.31 7.33
N THR A 75 -3.27 5.22 7.11
CA THR A 75 -2.72 4.41 8.20
C THR A 75 -1.76 5.23 9.06
N THR A 76 -0.88 6.01 8.43
CA THR A 76 0.03 6.91 9.16
C THR A 76 -0.71 7.99 9.94
N ILE A 77 -1.76 8.58 9.35
CA ILE A 77 -2.59 9.58 10.02
C ILE A 77 -3.32 8.97 11.21
N MET A 78 -3.89 7.78 11.06
CA MET A 78 -4.56 7.07 12.16
C MET A 78 -3.59 6.80 13.31
N HIS A 79 -2.37 6.32 13.04
CA HIS A 79 -1.35 6.16 14.08
C HIS A 79 -1.01 7.49 14.78
N TYR A 80 -0.95 8.59 14.02
CA TYR A 80 -0.72 9.92 14.58
C TYR A 80 -1.83 10.33 15.55
N LEU A 81 -3.10 10.13 15.15
CA LEU A 81 -4.28 10.46 15.94
C LEU A 81 -4.39 9.55 17.18
N ASP A 82 -4.19 8.24 17.01
CA ASP A 82 -4.24 7.22 18.08
C ASP A 82 -3.19 7.49 19.16
N THR A 83 -1.94 7.76 18.76
CA THR A 83 -0.84 8.12 19.69
C THR A 83 -1.18 9.33 20.55
N ARG A 84 -2.04 10.23 20.03
CA ARG A 84 -2.47 11.46 20.70
C ARG A 84 -3.84 11.33 21.36
N LYS A 85 -4.48 10.16 21.28
CA LYS A 85 -5.82 9.90 21.80
C LYS A 85 -6.87 10.88 21.23
N ILE A 86 -6.71 11.24 19.96
CA ILE A 86 -7.67 12.08 19.24
C ILE A 86 -8.74 11.16 18.65
N ASN A 87 -10.00 11.44 18.92
CA ASN A 87 -11.12 10.65 18.43
C ASN A 87 -11.42 10.97 16.96
N TYR A 88 -11.71 9.94 16.18
CA TYR A 88 -12.17 10.02 14.80
C TYR A 88 -13.04 8.81 14.48
N SER A 89 -13.85 8.92 13.43
CA SER A 89 -14.55 7.79 12.81
C SER A 89 -13.83 7.36 11.53
N LEU A 90 -13.71 6.06 11.27
CA LEU A 90 -13.17 5.59 10.00
C LEU A 90 -14.34 5.45 9.03
N ASP A 91 -14.54 6.46 8.18
CA ASP A 91 -15.67 6.50 7.24
C ASP A 91 -15.30 6.71 5.78
N ASN A 92 -14.03 7.02 5.50
CA ASN A 92 -13.53 7.08 4.13
C ASN A 92 -13.71 5.72 3.40
N LYS A 93 -14.39 5.78 2.25
CA LYS A 93 -14.74 4.61 1.44
C LYS A 93 -13.51 3.89 0.91
N ASP A 94 -12.52 4.62 0.41
CA ASP A 94 -11.32 4.02 -0.19
C ASP A 94 -10.51 3.22 0.83
N ILE A 95 -10.35 3.77 2.04
CA ILE A 95 -9.66 3.10 3.15
C ILE A 95 -10.41 1.82 3.54
N LYS A 96 -11.75 1.88 3.65
CA LYS A 96 -12.57 0.71 3.96
C LYS A 96 -12.45 -0.35 2.87
N THR A 97 -12.56 0.05 1.60
CA THR A 97 -12.42 -0.85 0.46
C THR A 97 -11.06 -1.54 0.45
N TYR A 98 -9.96 -0.79 0.58
CA TYR A 98 -8.62 -1.36 0.68
C TYR A 98 -8.50 -2.37 1.82
N ARG A 99 -8.97 -2.01 3.02
CA ARG A 99 -8.91 -2.87 4.20
C ARG A 99 -9.72 -4.15 4.04
N GLU A 100 -10.84 -4.11 3.33
CA GLU A 100 -11.59 -5.32 3.02
C GLU A 100 -10.85 -6.16 1.98
N LEU A 101 -10.39 -5.57 0.87
CA LEU A 101 -9.73 -6.30 -0.22
C LEU A 101 -8.40 -6.95 0.23
N SER A 102 -7.60 -6.24 1.01
CA SER A 102 -6.33 -6.76 1.55
C SER A 102 -6.49 -8.01 2.42
N LYS A 103 -7.67 -8.29 2.99
CA LYS A 103 -7.91 -9.52 3.79
C LYS A 103 -7.89 -10.79 2.95
N TYR A 104 -8.02 -10.68 1.63
CA TYR A 104 -8.05 -11.82 0.72
C TYR A 104 -6.67 -12.15 0.12
N LEU A 105 -5.70 -11.23 0.23
CA LEU A 105 -4.42 -11.35 -0.46
C LEU A 105 -3.34 -12.04 0.39
N PRO A 106 -2.42 -12.79 -0.24
CA PRO A 106 -1.14 -13.10 0.37
C PRO A 106 -0.36 -11.83 0.74
N ALA A 107 0.38 -11.83 1.85
CA ALA A 107 1.11 -10.64 2.34
C ALA A 107 2.21 -10.10 1.40
N TRP A 108 2.62 -10.91 0.41
CA TRP A 108 3.63 -10.56 -0.59
C TRP A 108 3.02 -10.09 -1.93
N LEU A 109 1.69 -10.04 -2.02
CA LEU A 109 0.95 -9.57 -3.19
C LEU A 109 0.07 -8.39 -2.79
N ASP A 110 -0.08 -7.42 -3.68
CA ASP A 110 -0.86 -6.23 -3.47
C ASP A 110 -1.99 -6.12 -4.50
N PHE A 111 -3.17 -5.62 -4.11
CA PHE A 111 -4.38 -5.69 -4.96
C PHE A 111 -4.35 -4.65 -6.08
N ASP A 112 -3.57 -3.58 -5.91
CA ASP A 112 -3.31 -2.61 -6.97
C ASP A 112 -2.27 -3.13 -7.99
N ASP A 113 -1.75 -4.36 -7.86
CA ASP A 113 -0.69 -4.86 -8.74
C ASP A 113 -1.16 -5.12 -10.18
N CYS A 114 -2.43 -5.51 -10.39
CA CYS A 114 -3.01 -5.66 -11.74
C CYS A 114 -4.52 -6.03 -11.75
N ASP A 115 -5.16 -5.83 -12.92
CA ASP A 115 -6.54 -6.23 -13.22
C ASP A 115 -6.87 -7.70 -12.91
N ILE A 116 -5.86 -8.57 -12.92
CA ILE A 116 -6.02 -10.00 -12.63
C ILE A 116 -6.58 -10.21 -11.23
N ILE A 117 -6.13 -9.43 -10.24
CA ILE A 117 -6.57 -9.57 -8.86
C ILE A 117 -8.04 -9.14 -8.74
N HIS A 118 -8.41 -8.04 -9.39
CA HIS A 118 -9.80 -7.60 -9.46
C HIS A 118 -10.70 -8.66 -10.09
N ASN A 119 -10.26 -9.28 -11.19
CA ASN A 119 -11.02 -10.35 -11.85
C ASN A 119 -11.20 -11.57 -10.95
N VAL A 120 -10.17 -11.99 -10.21
CA VAL A 120 -10.29 -13.09 -9.23
C VAL A 120 -11.32 -12.75 -8.16
N ILE A 121 -11.22 -11.57 -7.54
CA ILE A 121 -12.14 -11.16 -6.46
C ILE A 121 -13.59 -11.09 -6.96
N ASN A 122 -13.80 -10.54 -8.16
CA ASN A 122 -15.14 -10.40 -8.76
C ASN A 122 -15.73 -11.72 -9.25
N SER A 123 -14.92 -12.77 -9.43
CA SER A 123 -15.39 -14.09 -9.88
C SER A 123 -16.02 -14.95 -8.79
N ILE A 124 -15.86 -14.57 -7.52
CA ILE A 124 -16.30 -15.38 -6.37
C ILE A 124 -17.80 -15.19 -6.10
N GLU A 125 -18.50 -16.29 -5.85
CA GLU A 125 -19.91 -16.28 -5.52
C GLU A 125 -20.23 -15.51 -4.22
N GLU A 126 -21.26 -14.67 -4.25
CA GLU A 126 -21.62 -13.83 -3.11
C GLU A 126 -22.13 -14.62 -1.89
N ASN A 127 -22.68 -15.82 -2.08
CA ASN A 127 -23.40 -16.57 -1.05
C ASN A 127 -22.51 -17.45 -0.16
N GLN A 128 -21.19 -17.40 -0.32
CA GLN A 128 -20.26 -18.15 0.53
C GLN A 128 -19.94 -17.44 1.86
N SER A 129 -19.51 -18.22 2.86
CA SER A 129 -18.96 -17.66 4.09
C SER A 129 -17.67 -16.86 3.82
N GLN A 130 -17.40 -15.83 4.62
CA GLN A 130 -16.21 -14.99 4.44
C GLN A 130 -14.90 -15.78 4.53
N THR A 131 -14.85 -16.82 5.36
CA THR A 131 -13.68 -17.70 5.48
C THR A 131 -13.45 -18.49 4.20
N ASN A 132 -14.52 -19.02 3.58
CA ASN A 132 -14.41 -19.78 2.34
C ASN A 132 -13.99 -18.88 1.18
N LYS A 133 -14.58 -17.68 1.05
CA LYS A 133 -14.19 -16.68 0.05
C LYS A 133 -12.69 -16.36 0.12
N ARG A 134 -12.18 -16.13 1.33
CA ARG A 134 -10.74 -15.86 1.55
C ARG A 134 -9.87 -17.01 1.11
N LYS A 135 -10.26 -18.25 1.42
CA LYS A 135 -9.50 -19.42 1.03
C LYS A 135 -9.49 -19.56 -0.50
N GLU A 136 -10.65 -19.45 -1.13
CA GLU A 136 -10.79 -19.61 -2.59
C GLU A 136 -10.03 -18.54 -3.36
N ILE A 137 -10.18 -17.27 -3.01
CA ILE A 137 -9.40 -16.17 -3.62
C ILE A 137 -7.91 -16.42 -3.46
N ARG A 138 -7.48 -16.78 -2.24
CA ARG A 138 -6.06 -17.06 -1.97
C ARG A 138 -5.53 -18.21 -2.83
N ASP A 139 -6.28 -19.30 -2.93
CA ASP A 139 -5.89 -20.48 -3.71
C ASP A 139 -5.82 -20.15 -5.20
N MET A 140 -6.76 -19.35 -5.72
CA MET A 140 -6.73 -18.84 -7.09
C MET A 140 -5.51 -17.94 -7.33
N LEU A 141 -5.22 -17.00 -6.44
CA LEU A 141 -4.05 -16.12 -6.57
C LEU A 141 -2.74 -16.91 -6.51
N LEU A 142 -2.63 -17.92 -5.66
CA LEU A 142 -1.47 -18.84 -5.63
C LEU A 142 -1.38 -19.73 -6.87
N SER A 143 -2.49 -19.94 -7.57
CA SER A 143 -2.53 -20.63 -8.86
C SER A 143 -2.00 -19.76 -10.01
N ILE A 144 -2.14 -18.44 -9.89
CA ILE A 144 -1.80 -17.47 -10.94
C ILE A 144 -0.41 -16.85 -10.71
N PHE A 145 -0.13 -16.35 -9.51
CA PHE A 145 1.14 -15.74 -9.13
C PHE A 145 2.10 -16.81 -8.59
N LYS A 146 2.95 -17.31 -9.48
CA LYS A 146 3.86 -18.42 -9.18
C LYS A 146 5.22 -17.94 -8.66
N TYR A 147 5.83 -18.79 -7.86
CA TYR A 147 7.20 -18.66 -7.40
C TYR A 147 7.86 -20.04 -7.29
N GLU A 148 9.20 -20.11 -7.42
CA GLU A 148 9.92 -21.39 -7.34
C GLU A 148 10.02 -21.94 -5.91
N LYS A 149 10.73 -21.23 -5.03
CA LYS A 149 11.04 -21.72 -3.66
C LYS A 149 10.25 -20.99 -2.58
N ARG A 150 10.22 -19.67 -2.66
CA ARG A 150 9.57 -18.77 -1.70
C ARG A 150 9.03 -17.54 -2.43
N PRO A 151 7.98 -16.89 -1.93
CA PRO A 151 7.51 -15.64 -2.51
C PRO A 151 8.54 -14.52 -2.35
N PRO A 152 8.44 -13.44 -3.15
CA PRO A 152 9.29 -12.28 -2.99
C PRO A 152 9.05 -11.58 -1.65
N ARG A 153 10.14 -11.07 -1.07
CA ARG A 153 10.11 -10.10 0.04
C ARG A 153 10.48 -8.76 -0.54
N TRP A 154 9.46 -7.94 -0.79
CA TRP A 154 9.64 -6.64 -1.43
C TRP A 154 10.24 -5.59 -0.51
N LEU A 155 11.14 -4.77 -1.04
CA LEU A 155 11.65 -3.58 -0.36
C LEU A 155 10.63 -2.45 -0.44
N GLN A 156 10.09 -2.20 -1.64
CA GLN A 156 9.15 -1.09 -1.90
C GLN A 156 7.80 -1.55 -2.49
N ASN A 157 7.53 -2.86 -2.49
CA ASN A 157 6.32 -3.49 -3.08
C ASN A 157 6.03 -3.00 -4.51
N PRO A 158 6.89 -3.36 -5.48
CA PRO A 158 6.70 -2.99 -6.88
C PRO A 158 5.51 -3.75 -7.47
N GLU A 159 5.02 -3.29 -8.62
CA GLU A 159 4.08 -4.09 -9.42
C GLU A 159 4.71 -5.42 -9.83
N TRP A 160 3.89 -6.47 -9.82
CA TRP A 160 4.31 -7.78 -10.29
C TRP A 160 4.51 -7.75 -11.82
N PRO A 161 5.64 -8.22 -12.37
CA PRO A 161 5.84 -8.19 -13.82
C PRO A 161 4.80 -9.01 -14.58
N ILE A 162 4.11 -8.39 -15.53
CA ILE A 162 3.11 -9.03 -16.39
C ILE A 162 3.64 -9.08 -17.83
N VAL A 163 3.61 -10.26 -18.45
CA VAL A 163 3.96 -10.48 -19.87
C VAL A 163 2.76 -11.11 -20.56
N ASP A 164 2.28 -10.49 -21.65
CA ASP A 164 1.10 -10.93 -22.41
C ASP A 164 -0.13 -11.24 -21.52
N GLY A 165 -0.36 -10.38 -20.54
CA GLY A 165 -1.49 -10.52 -19.60
C GLY A 165 -1.34 -11.62 -18.55
N LYS A 166 -0.15 -12.24 -18.42
CA LYS A 166 0.14 -13.28 -17.43
C LYS A 166 1.26 -12.84 -16.48
N PRO A 167 1.14 -13.10 -15.16
CA PRO A 167 2.22 -12.82 -14.23
C PRO A 167 3.45 -13.68 -14.53
N ALA A 168 4.61 -13.06 -14.54
CA ALA A 168 5.89 -13.75 -14.63
C ALA A 168 6.12 -14.63 -13.39
N LEU A 169 6.87 -15.73 -13.56
CA LEU A 169 7.27 -16.61 -12.46
C LEU A 169 8.38 -15.93 -11.64
N PHE A 170 8.19 -15.79 -10.33
CA PHE A 170 9.26 -15.34 -9.43
C PHE A 170 10.28 -16.46 -9.19
N ILE A 171 11.54 -16.20 -9.51
CA ILE A 171 12.63 -17.16 -9.40
C ILE A 171 13.35 -16.99 -8.06
N SER A 172 13.86 -15.78 -7.80
CA SER A 172 14.69 -15.50 -6.61
C SER A 172 14.92 -14.00 -6.42
N GLN A 173 15.53 -13.66 -5.29
CA GLN A 173 16.07 -12.32 -5.01
C GLN A 173 17.46 -12.45 -4.38
N ASP A 174 18.36 -11.49 -4.62
CA ASP A 174 19.75 -11.53 -4.14
C ASP A 174 19.95 -10.91 -2.74
N GLY A 175 18.93 -10.31 -2.13
CA GLY A 175 18.99 -9.65 -0.82
C GLY A 175 17.76 -9.91 0.05
N ASP A 176 17.78 -9.42 1.28
CA ASP A 176 16.64 -9.43 2.20
C ASP A 176 16.31 -7.97 2.58
N PRO A 177 15.03 -7.52 2.49
CA PRO A 177 14.65 -6.16 2.90
C PRO A 177 14.97 -5.82 4.36
N ASN A 178 15.20 -6.82 5.21
CA ASN A 178 15.61 -6.63 6.59
C ASN A 178 17.14 -6.49 6.76
N ASP A 179 17.92 -6.68 5.69
CA ASP A 179 19.37 -6.50 5.70
C ASP A 179 19.72 -5.04 5.38
N LEU A 180 19.99 -4.26 6.44
CA LEU A 180 20.33 -2.84 6.35
C LEU A 180 21.70 -2.57 5.70
N THR A 181 22.47 -3.60 5.37
CA THR A 181 23.79 -3.44 4.70
C THR A 181 23.69 -3.44 3.17
N LYS A 182 22.51 -3.75 2.62
CA LYS A 182 22.27 -3.76 1.18
C LYS A 182 21.40 -2.57 0.76
N ASP A 183 22.01 -1.66 0.03
CA ASP A 183 21.31 -0.50 -0.55
C ASP A 183 20.46 -0.87 -1.77
N VAL A 184 20.68 -2.05 -2.35
CA VAL A 184 20.03 -2.52 -3.58
C VAL A 184 19.62 -3.98 -3.43
N ILE A 185 18.39 -4.30 -3.83
CA ILE A 185 17.88 -5.66 -3.96
C ILE A 185 17.41 -5.89 -5.39
N THR A 186 17.89 -6.98 -5.98
CA THR A 186 17.49 -7.43 -7.31
C THR A 186 16.52 -8.59 -7.21
N TYR A 187 15.41 -8.51 -7.92
CA TYR A 187 14.40 -9.55 -8.02
C TYR A 187 14.41 -10.13 -9.44
N PHE A 188 14.47 -11.46 -9.52
CA PHE A 188 14.57 -12.19 -10.77
C PHE A 188 13.27 -12.91 -11.07
N PHE A 189 12.77 -12.67 -12.28
CA PHE A 189 11.56 -13.23 -12.83
C PHE A 189 11.86 -13.93 -14.15
N SER A 190 10.97 -14.83 -14.55
CA SER A 190 10.98 -15.46 -15.87
C SER A 190 9.61 -15.33 -16.49
N ASP A 191 9.54 -14.90 -17.75
CA ASP A 191 8.35 -15.13 -18.55
C ASP A 191 8.10 -16.65 -18.63
N VAL A 192 6.85 -17.06 -18.42
CA VAL A 192 6.43 -18.46 -18.41
C VAL A 192 6.40 -19.02 -19.83
N ALA A 193 6.19 -18.20 -20.86
CA ALA A 193 6.10 -18.66 -22.25
C ALA A 193 7.49 -18.79 -22.91
N SER A 194 8.33 -17.75 -22.80
CA SER A 194 9.62 -17.68 -23.48
C SER A 194 10.82 -18.11 -22.63
N ASN A 195 10.66 -18.19 -21.30
CA ASN A 195 11.76 -18.25 -20.33
C ASN A 195 12.70 -17.03 -20.36
N GLU A 196 12.26 -15.90 -20.93
CA GLU A 196 13.03 -14.67 -20.89
C GLU A 196 13.13 -14.12 -19.48
N LYS A 197 14.34 -13.68 -19.12
CA LYS A 197 14.65 -13.15 -17.80
C LYS A 197 14.15 -11.71 -17.67
N ILE A 198 13.38 -11.48 -16.61
CA ILE A 198 12.90 -10.15 -16.22
C ILE A 198 13.57 -9.77 -14.90
N ILE A 199 14.01 -8.52 -14.79
CA ILE A 199 14.74 -8.02 -13.62
C ILE A 199 14.02 -6.79 -13.07
N VAL A 200 13.72 -6.82 -11.78
CA VAL A 200 13.23 -5.65 -11.03
C VAL A 200 14.29 -5.27 -10.00
N VAL A 201 14.71 -4.00 -9.98
CA VAL A 201 15.72 -3.48 -9.06
C VAL A 201 15.05 -2.48 -8.13
N GLN A 202 15.28 -2.62 -6.81
CA GLN A 202 14.80 -1.67 -5.81
C GLN A 202 15.97 -1.17 -4.96
N THR A 203 15.92 0.10 -4.59
CA THR A 203 16.95 0.76 -3.77
C THR A 203 16.32 1.39 -2.52
N ILE A 204 17.08 1.51 -1.43
CA ILE A 204 16.63 2.17 -0.18
C ILE A 204 16.44 3.69 -0.37
#